data_AF-A0A838Q9X2-F1
#
_entry.id   AF-A0A838Q9X2-F1
#
_cell.length_a   1.000
_cell.length_b   1.000
_cell.length_c   1.000
_cell.angle_alpha   90.00
_cell.angle_beta   90.00
_cell.angle_gamma   90.00
#
_symmetry.space_group_name_H-M   'P 1'
#
loop_
_entity.id
_entity.type
_entity.pdbx_description
1 polymer ?
#
loop_
_entity_poly.entity_id
_entity_poly.type
_entity_poly.pdbx_seq_one_letter_code
_entity_poly.pdbx_strand_id
1 'polypeptide(L)'
;MRRRAELAVERAATRLPRTVDAIVRFEQDGPVKRVEVVLHAPRHPDLVARGEGKFYGPALTIAIDRLTSQIRKLRASRRSAERAPSAEKADRV
;
A
#
# COMPACT_ATOMS: atom_id res chain seq x y z
N MET A 1 -1.63 -20.19 -4.69
CA MET A 1 -1.80 -18.93 -3.95
C MET A 1 -0.73 -17.88 -4.28
N ARG A 2 0.56 -18.23 -4.32
CA ARG A 2 1.67 -17.33 -4.68
C ARG A 2 1.38 -16.44 -5.91
N ARG A 3 1.10 -17.03 -7.07
CA ARG A 3 0.81 -16.29 -8.32
C ARG A 3 -0.36 -15.29 -8.20
N ARG A 4 -1.37 -15.62 -7.40
CA ARG A 4 -2.52 -14.73 -7.17
C ARG A 4 -2.12 -13.51 -6.33
N ALA A 5 -1.28 -13.72 -5.32
CA ALA A 5 -0.76 -12.63 -4.50
C ALA A 5 0.18 -11.73 -5.30
N GLU A 6 1.08 -12.34 -6.07
CA GLU A 6 2.00 -11.64 -6.97
C GLU A 6 1.25 -10.71 -7.94
N LEU A 7 0.28 -11.23 -8.70
CA LEU A 7 -0.53 -10.44 -9.62
C LEU A 7 -1.32 -9.32 -8.92
N ALA A 8 -1.82 -9.57 -7.71
CA ALA A 8 -2.58 -8.57 -6.97
C ALA A 8 -1.68 -7.44 -6.45
N VAL A 9 -0.48 -7.78 -5.95
CA VAL A 9 0.52 -6.84 -5.49
C VAL A 9 1.09 -6.04 -6.66
N GLU A 10 1.41 -6.67 -7.77
CA GLU A 10 1.89 -6.00 -8.99
C GLU A 10 0.89 -4.95 -9.48
N ARG A 11 -0.40 -5.31 -9.54
CA ARG A 11 -1.48 -4.36 -9.87
C ARG A 11 -1.55 -3.21 -8.87
N ALA A 12 -1.38 -3.46 -7.57
CA ALA A 12 -1.34 -2.38 -6.57
C ALA A 12 -0.11 -1.48 -6.75
N ALA A 13 1.07 -2.09 -6.98
CA ALA A 13 2.35 -1.43 -7.16
C ALA A 13 2.37 -0.49 -8.38
N THR A 14 1.71 -0.85 -9.49
CA THR A 14 1.60 0.02 -10.68
C THR A 14 1.02 1.40 -10.37
N ARG A 15 0.27 1.55 -9.26
CA ARG A 15 -0.34 2.81 -8.85
C ARG A 15 0.60 3.72 -8.06
N LEU A 16 1.77 3.21 -7.66
CA LEU A 16 2.80 3.92 -6.92
C LEU A 16 4.09 3.98 -7.77
N PRO A 17 4.46 5.15 -8.30
CA PRO A 17 5.66 5.27 -9.12
C PRO A 17 6.92 4.93 -8.32
N ARG A 18 7.85 4.22 -8.96
CA ARG A 18 9.13 3.76 -8.39
C ARG A 18 9.03 2.73 -7.27
N THR A 19 7.95 1.97 -7.13
CA THR A 19 7.95 0.81 -6.21
C THR A 19 9.16 -0.08 -6.49
N VAL A 20 9.93 -0.43 -5.46
CA VAL A 20 11.19 -1.17 -5.59
C VAL A 20 11.02 -2.64 -5.22
N ASP A 21 10.24 -2.93 -4.18
CA ASP A 21 10.08 -4.30 -3.69
C ASP A 21 8.74 -4.51 -2.97
N ALA A 22 8.31 -5.77 -2.88
CA ALA A 22 7.13 -6.16 -2.12
C ALA A 22 7.31 -7.52 -1.44
N ILE A 23 7.06 -7.57 -0.14
CA ILE A 23 7.12 -8.79 0.67
C ILE A 23 5.69 -9.21 1.01
N VAL A 24 5.34 -10.47 0.71
CA VAL A 24 4.06 -11.06 1.11
C VAL A 24 4.30 -12.20 2.09
N ARG A 25 3.81 -12.04 3.32
CA ARG A 25 3.90 -13.04 4.38
C ARG A 25 2.55 -13.70 4.59
N PHE A 26 2.55 -15.03 4.55
CA PHE A 26 1.40 -15.85 4.90
C PHE A 26 1.67 -16.49 6.25
N GLU A 27 0.83 -16.19 7.22
CA GLU A 27 0.95 -16.71 8.58
C GLU A 27 -0.34 -17.42 8.96
N GLN A 28 -0.21 -18.52 9.70
CA GLN A 28 -1.33 -19.22 10.28
C GLN A 28 -1.21 -19.17 11.80
N ASP A 29 -2.22 -18.59 12.43
CA ASP A 29 -2.35 -18.47 13.88
C ASP A 29 -3.63 -19.20 14.29
N GLY A 30 -3.48 -20.49 14.62
CA GLY A 30 -4.60 -21.39 14.88
C GLY A 30 -5.61 -21.45 13.71
N PRO A 31 -6.91 -21.15 13.94
CA PRO A 31 -7.94 -21.17 12.89
C PRO A 31 -7.89 -19.92 11.98
N VAL A 32 -7.09 -18.92 12.34
CA VAL A 32 -6.99 -17.65 11.62
C VAL A 32 -5.80 -17.70 10.66
N LYS A 33 -6.07 -17.37 9.41
CA LYS A 33 -5.06 -17.17 8.38
C LYS A 33 -4.86 -15.70 8.15
N ARG A 34 -3.61 -15.32 8.02
CA ARG A 34 -3.14 -13.94 8.04
C ARG A 34 -2.21 -13.71 6.89
N VAL A 35 -2.45 -12.60 6.21
CA VAL A 35 -1.66 -12.17 5.06
C VAL A 35 -1.20 -10.77 5.34
N GLU A 36 0.11 -10.57 5.37
CA GLU A 36 0.73 -9.27 5.47
C GLU A 36 1.45 -8.96 4.16
N VAL A 37 1.23 -7.75 3.66
CA VAL A 37 1.87 -7.23 2.45
C VAL A 37 2.62 -5.98 2.84
N VAL A 38 3.93 -5.99 2.61
CA VAL A 38 4.82 -4.85 2.78
C VAL A 38 5.22 -4.37 1.39
N LEU A 39 5.00 -3.10 1.10
CA LEU A 39 5.42 -2.47 -0.14
C LEU A 39 6.51 -1.45 0.15
N HIS A 40 7.68 -1.66 -0.43
CA HIS A 40 8.83 -0.77 -0.32
C HIS A 40 8.88 0.16 -1.54
N ALA A 41 8.88 1.47 -1.27
CA ALA A 41 9.03 2.48 -2.30
C ALA A 41 10.05 3.56 -1.87
N PRO A 42 11.03 3.90 -2.72
CA PRO A 42 12.06 4.87 -2.42
C PRO A 42 11.40 6.24 -2.26
N ARG A 43 11.82 6.96 -1.21
CA ARG A 43 11.25 8.27 -0.82
C ARG A 43 9.82 8.20 -0.28
N HIS A 44 9.34 7.01 0.09
CA HIS A 44 8.06 6.80 0.76
C HIS A 44 8.27 5.93 2.00
N PRO A 45 7.48 6.13 3.07
CA PRO A 45 7.40 5.14 4.14
C PRO A 45 6.92 3.81 3.58
N ASP A 46 7.39 2.72 4.18
CA ASP A 46 6.90 1.38 3.86
C ASP A 46 5.38 1.30 4.08
N LEU A 47 4.68 0.77 3.09
CA LEU A 47 3.24 0.58 3.18
C LEU A 47 2.98 -0.86 3.63
N VAL A 48 2.50 -0.99 4.86
CA VAL A 48 2.21 -2.29 5.47
C VAL A 48 0.71 -2.46 5.58
N ALA A 49 0.20 -3.54 5.00
CA ALA A 49 -1.21 -3.88 5.07
C ALA A 49 -1.39 -5.35 5.44
N ARG A 50 -2.29 -5.60 6.40
CA ARG A 50 -2.60 -6.93 6.90
C ARG A 50 -4.07 -7.25 6.66
N GLY A 51 -4.36 -8.48 6.31
CA GLY A 51 -5.70 -9.04 6.25
C GLY A 51 -5.75 -10.39 6.91
N GLU A 52 -6.90 -10.71 7.50
CA GLU A 52 -7.12 -11.91 8.29
C GLU A 52 -8.44 -12.57 7.92
N GLY A 53 -8.52 -13.88 8.08
CA GLY A 53 -9.76 -14.63 7.89
C GLY A 53 -9.56 -16.13 7.96
N LYS A 54 -10.65 -16.89 7.79
CA LYS A 54 -10.62 -18.37 7.80
C LYS A 54 -9.83 -18.97 6.63
N PHE A 55 -9.64 -18.20 5.56
CA PHE A 55 -8.96 -18.60 4.33
C PHE A 55 -7.98 -17.51 3.87
N TYR A 56 -6.86 -17.92 3.27
CA TYR A 56 -5.86 -16.99 2.74
C TYR A 56 -6.38 -16.11 1.61
N GLY A 57 -7.38 -16.57 0.84
CA GLY A 57 -7.98 -15.80 -0.26
C GLY A 57 -8.63 -14.50 0.22
N PRO A 58 -9.66 -14.58 1.08
CA PRO A 58 -10.26 -13.41 1.72
C PRO A 58 -9.26 -12.54 2.49
N ALA A 59 -8.35 -13.16 3.25
CA ALA A 59 -7.31 -12.43 3.98
C ALA A 59 -6.41 -11.60 3.04
N LEU A 60 -6.00 -12.18 1.91
CA LEU A 60 -5.24 -11.47 0.87
C LEU A 60 -6.05 -10.33 0.26
N THR A 61 -7.33 -10.54 -0.07
CA THR A 61 -8.20 -9.48 -0.61
C THR A 61 -8.25 -8.27 0.34
N ILE A 62 -8.48 -8.52 1.63
CA ILE A 62 -8.53 -7.48 2.66
C ILE A 62 -7.19 -6.73 2.75
N ALA A 63 -6.07 -7.45 2.71
CA ALA A 63 -4.74 -6.83 2.74
C ALA A 63 -4.52 -5.90 1.51
N ILE A 64 -4.88 -6.35 0.31
CA ILE A 64 -4.72 -5.58 -0.92
C ILE A 64 -5.64 -4.34 -0.97
N ASP A 65 -6.87 -4.45 -0.47
CA ASP A 65 -7.80 -3.31 -0.38
C ASP A 65 -7.27 -2.23 0.58
N ARG A 66 -6.71 -2.65 1.72
CA ARG A 66 -6.05 -1.77 2.67
C ARG A 66 -4.81 -1.11 2.07
N LEU A 67 -3.95 -1.88 1.41
CA LEU A 67 -2.76 -1.38 0.73
C LEU A 67 -3.13 -0.34 -0.34
N THR A 68 -4.12 -0.65 -1.17
CA THR A 68 -4.63 0.26 -2.21
C THR A 68 -5.14 1.57 -1.60
N SER A 69 -5.84 1.49 -0.48
CA SER A 69 -6.34 2.67 0.23
C SER A 69 -5.20 3.52 0.80
N GLN A 70 -4.15 2.92 1.33
CA GLN A 70 -2.95 3.64 1.77
C GLN A 70 -2.25 4.33 0.60
N ILE A 71 -2.07 3.66 -0.53
CA ILE A 71 -1.48 4.25 -1.75
C ILE A 71 -2.29 5.47 -2.19
N ARG A 72 -3.64 5.38 -2.20
CA ARG A 72 -4.52 6.50 -2.55
C ARG A 72 -4.33 7.69 -1.61
N LYS A 73 -4.28 7.45 -0.30
CA LYS A 73 -4.04 8.49 0.71
C LYS A 73 -2.68 9.17 0.54
N LEU A 74 -1.62 8.38 0.34
CA LEU A 74 -0.26 8.88 0.12
C LEU A 74 -0.15 9.77 -1.13
N ARG A 75 -0.85 9.40 -2.21
CA ARG A 75 -0.89 10.23 -3.43
C ARG A 75 -1.72 11.50 -3.25
N ALA A 76 -2.77 11.46 -2.44
CA ALA A 76 -3.58 12.63 -2.14
C ALA A 76 -2.78 13.64 -1.29
N SER A 77 -2.08 13.19 -0.24
CA SER A 77 -1.29 14.07 0.62
C SER A 77 -0.17 14.78 -0.15
N ARG A 78 0.52 14.08 -1.07
CA ARG A 78 1.54 14.72 -1.92
C ARG A 78 0.97 15.81 -2.83
N ARG A 79 -0.16 15.55 -3.47
CA ARG A 79 -0.80 16.56 -4.34
C ARG A 79 -1.20 17.81 -3.56
N SER A 80 -1.62 17.66 -2.30
CA SER A 80 -1.91 18.81 -1.44
C SER A 80 -0.63 19.55 -1.04
N ALA A 81 0.44 18.82 -0.69
CA ALA A 81 1.73 19.41 -0.33
C ALA A 81 2.40 20.15 -1.51
N GLU A 82 2.25 19.67 -2.74
CA GLU A 82 2.75 20.33 -3.95
C GLU A 82 1.96 21.59 -4.34
N ARG A 83 0.71 21.74 -3.87
CA ARG A 83 -0.14 22.92 -4.14
C ARG A 83 0.01 24.03 -3.09
N ALA A 84 0.45 23.68 -1.88
CA ALA A 84 0.70 24.64 -0.80
C ALA A 84 1.90 25.62 -1.00
N PRO A 85 2.96 25.36 -1.79
CA PRO A 85 4.17 26.19 -1.74
C PRO A 85 4.08 27.49 -2.57
N SER A 86 2.93 27.80 -3.17
CA SER A 86 2.74 29.03 -3.97
C SER A 86 1.90 30.12 -3.31
N ALA A 87 1.27 29.87 -2.15
CA ALA A 87 0.46 30.89 -1.47
C ALA A 87 1.29 31.82 -0.55
N GLU A 88 2.48 31.40 -0.12
CA GLU A 88 3.27 32.13 0.88
C GLU A 88 4.22 33.20 0.29
N LYS A 89 4.41 33.23 -1.04
CA LYS A 89 5.28 34.23 -1.70
C LYS A 89 4.55 35.43 -2.30
N ALA A 90 3.22 35.49 -2.23
CA ALA A 90 2.44 36.60 -2.80
C ALA A 90 2.14 37.74 -1.81
N ASP A 91 2.46 37.58 -0.52
CA ASP A 91 2.13 38.54 0.55
C ASP A 91 3.33 39.38 1.02
N ARG A 92 4.38 39.46 0.18
CA ARG A 92 5.61 40.20 0.49
C ARG A 92 6.12 40.96 -0.74
N VAL A 93 5.35 41.93 -1.21
CA VAL A 93 5.81 43.02 -2.10
C VAL A 93 5.18 44.33 -1.65
#